data_AF-A0A4U0VQ74-F1
#
_entry.id   AF-A0A4U0VQ74-F1
#
_cell.length_a   1.000
_cell.length_b   1.000
_cell.length_c   1.000
_cell.angle_alpha   90.00
_cell.angle_beta   90.00
_cell.angle_gamma   90.00
#
_symmetry.space_group_name_H-M   'P 1'
#
loop_
_entity.id
_entity.type
_entity.pdbx_description
1 polymer ?
#
loop_
_entity_poly.entity_id
_entity_poly.type
_entity_poly.pdbx_seq_one_letter_code
_entity_poly.pdbx_strand_id
1 'polypeptide(L)'
;MAQRYNLSKLMVHQLFVELVRHTPAQTGKHRVIINLVNPGWCGTELSRNKEAAAFERASFQMIGWTSEKGSRTLVDAVCAGPETHGAYLLQRQPTPQGSNMCSERGDRIGKSLWEETMRKLEQIDPETAKVVS
;
A
#
# COMPACT_ATOMS: atom_id res chain seq x y z
N MET A 1 7.82 18.57 -1.50
CA MET A 1 6.81 17.64 -0.91
C MET A 1 6.51 16.44 -1.82
N ALA A 2 6.23 16.62 -3.11
CA ALA A 2 5.83 15.52 -4.01
C ALA A 2 6.80 14.32 -4.05
N GLN A 3 8.12 14.56 -4.12
CA GLN A 3 9.11 13.46 -4.11
C GLN A 3 9.10 12.66 -2.79
N ARG A 4 8.96 13.34 -1.64
CA ARG A 4 8.88 12.68 -0.32
C ARG A 4 7.60 11.85 -0.20
N TYR A 5 6.48 12.36 -0.71
CA TYR A 5 5.23 11.61 -0.75
C TYR A 5 5.38 10.34 -1.60
N ASN A 6 5.89 10.46 -2.82
CA ASN A 6 6.10 9.32 -3.71
C ASN A 6 7.04 8.28 -3.10
N LEU A 7 8.14 8.73 -2.47
CA LEU A 7 9.06 7.84 -1.76
C LEU A 7 8.37 7.13 -0.59
N SER A 8 7.58 7.84 0.22
CA SER A 8 6.86 7.22 1.34
C SER A 8 5.86 6.16 0.86
N LYS A 9 5.18 6.38 -0.28
CA LYS A 9 4.28 5.37 -0.87
C LYS A 9 5.05 4.17 -1.42
N LEU A 10 6.21 4.38 -2.03
CA LEU A 10 7.10 3.29 -2.42
C LEU A 10 7.58 2.47 -1.20
N MET A 11 7.89 3.13 -0.08
CA MET A 11 8.24 2.45 1.17
C MET A 11 7.09 1.60 1.71
N VAL A 12 5.85 2.10 1.67
CA VAL A 12 4.64 1.31 2.04
C VAL A 12 4.52 0.06 1.16
N HIS A 13 4.71 0.21 -0.14
CA HIS A 13 4.69 -0.92 -1.07
C HIS A 13 5.77 -1.97 -0.75
N GLN A 14 6.99 -1.54 -0.41
CA GLN A 14 8.08 -2.44 -0.01
C GLN A 14 7.80 -3.16 1.31
N LEU A 15 7.36 -2.43 2.33
CA LEU A 15 6.99 -3.00 3.63
C LEU A 15 5.81 -3.98 3.51
N PHE A 16 4.85 -3.70 2.62
CA PHE A 16 3.74 -4.61 2.34
C PHE A 16 4.22 -5.95 1.80
N VAL A 17 5.19 -5.96 0.87
CA VAL A 17 5.74 -7.20 0.30
C VAL A 17 6.39 -8.04 1.40
N GLU A 18 7.17 -7.42 2.29
CA GLU A 18 7.78 -8.14 3.41
C GLU A 18 6.75 -8.60 4.45
N LEU A 19 5.74 -7.78 4.77
CA LEU A 19 4.65 -8.18 5.66
C LEU A 19 3.93 -9.44 5.17
N VAL A 20 3.66 -9.52 3.87
CA VAL A 20 3.05 -10.71 3.24
C VAL A 20 3.98 -11.92 3.32
N ARG A 21 5.30 -11.74 3.14
CA ARG A 21 6.29 -12.83 3.29
C ARG A 21 6.38 -13.38 4.71
N HIS A 22 6.30 -12.49 5.70
CA HIS A 22 6.31 -12.84 7.13
C HIS A 22 4.94 -13.34 7.64
N THR A 23 3.87 -13.14 6.86
CA THR A 23 2.53 -13.62 7.19
C THR A 23 2.00 -14.56 6.10
N PRO A 24 2.65 -15.72 5.87
CA PRO A 24 2.19 -16.65 4.85
C PRO A 24 0.75 -17.07 5.13
N ALA A 25 -0.04 -17.22 4.07
CA ALA A 25 -1.44 -17.60 4.16
C ALA A 25 -1.60 -18.85 5.04
N GLN A 26 -2.06 -18.66 6.27
CA GLN A 26 -2.18 -19.76 7.22
C GLN A 26 -3.22 -20.77 6.73
N THR A 27 -2.88 -22.06 6.84
CA THR A 27 -3.81 -23.16 6.66
C THR A 27 -4.56 -23.37 7.99
N GLY A 28 -5.88 -23.17 8.00
CA GLY A 28 -6.72 -23.39 9.19
C GLY A 28 -7.59 -22.20 9.61
N LYS A 29 -7.95 -22.15 10.90
CA LYS A 29 -8.97 -21.23 11.46
C LYS A 29 -8.52 -19.75 11.58
N HIS A 30 -7.25 -19.44 11.34
CA HIS A 30 -6.67 -18.11 11.54
C HIS A 30 -6.10 -17.51 10.24
N ARG A 31 -6.89 -17.53 9.16
CA ARG A 31 -6.47 -16.96 7.88
C ARG A 31 -6.64 -15.44 7.87
N VAL A 32 -5.54 -14.70 7.79
CA VAL A 32 -5.54 -13.25 7.55
C VAL A 32 -5.29 -12.96 6.06
N ILE A 33 -6.12 -12.12 5.47
CA ILE A 33 -5.96 -11.63 4.09
C ILE A 33 -5.33 -10.25 4.17
N ILE A 34 -4.19 -10.05 3.51
CA ILE A 34 -3.45 -8.79 3.54
C ILE A 34 -3.36 -8.26 2.11
N ASN A 35 -4.02 -7.13 1.86
CA ASN A 35 -4.07 -6.48 0.55
C ASN A 35 -3.56 -5.05 0.65
N LEU A 36 -2.86 -4.57 -0.37
CA LEU A 36 -2.49 -3.17 -0.49
C LEU A 36 -3.47 -2.46 -1.42
N VAL A 37 -4.09 -1.37 -0.97
CA VAL A 37 -5.16 -0.71 -1.71
C VAL A 37 -4.74 0.67 -2.20
N ASN A 38 -5.03 0.94 -3.48
CA ASN A 38 -5.01 2.27 -4.07
C ASN A 38 -6.38 2.58 -4.70
N PRO A 39 -7.15 3.52 -4.11
CA PRO A 39 -8.49 3.87 -4.59
C PRO A 39 -8.48 4.74 -5.86
N GLY A 40 -7.30 5.05 -6.42
CA GLY A 40 -7.13 5.96 -7.54
C GLY A 40 -7.09 7.43 -7.10
N TRP A 41 -7.24 8.34 -8.07
CA TRP A 41 -7.17 9.77 -7.82
C TRP A 41 -8.51 10.28 -7.28
N CYS A 42 -8.65 10.28 -5.95
CA CYS A 42 -9.91 10.63 -5.29
C CYS A 42 -9.94 12.10 -4.83
N GLY A 43 -11.11 12.73 -4.97
CA GLY A 43 -11.40 14.06 -4.44
C GLY A 43 -11.41 14.00 -2.93
N THR A 44 -10.30 14.36 -2.31
CA THR A 44 -10.09 14.37 -0.87
C THR A 44 -9.25 15.57 -0.50
N GLU A 45 -9.24 15.90 0.79
CA GLU A 45 -8.42 16.98 1.34
C GLU A 45 -6.92 16.66 1.41
N LEU A 46 -6.45 15.57 0.78
CA LEU A 46 -5.03 15.18 0.78
C LEU A 46 -4.14 16.25 0.15
N SER A 47 -4.64 16.91 -0.90
CA SER A 47 -3.92 17.95 -1.65
C SER A 47 -4.33 19.37 -1.25
N ARG A 48 -5.04 19.57 -0.12
CA ARG A 48 -5.58 20.88 0.27
C ARG A 48 -4.54 22.00 0.37
N ASN A 49 -3.31 21.63 0.76
CA ASN A 49 -2.17 22.54 0.90
C ASN A 49 -1.24 22.54 -0.33
N LYS A 50 -1.64 21.87 -1.42
CA LYS A 50 -0.87 21.83 -2.66
C LYS A 50 -1.46 22.86 -3.62
N GLU A 51 -0.66 23.82 -4.05
CA GLU A 51 -1.03 24.67 -5.19
C GLU A 51 -1.11 23.80 -6.45
N ALA A 52 -2.34 23.44 -6.83
CA ALA A 52 -2.60 22.68 -8.04
C ALA A 52 -2.64 23.63 -9.25
N ALA A 53 -1.77 23.39 -10.22
CA ALA A 53 -1.80 24.10 -11.51
C ALA A 53 -3.16 23.90 -12.21
N ALA A 54 -3.56 24.84 -13.06
CA ALA A 54 -4.83 24.77 -13.78
C ALA A 54 -5.01 23.44 -14.54
N PHE A 55 -3.92 22.94 -15.14
CA PHE A 55 -3.88 21.64 -15.81
C PHE A 55 -4.16 20.45 -14.86
N GLU A 56 -3.64 20.48 -13.64
CA GLU A 56 -3.88 19.43 -12.64
C GLU A 56 -5.36 19.42 -12.20
N ARG A 57 -5.94 20.60 -12.00
CA ARG A 57 -7.38 20.73 -11.67
C ARG A 57 -8.27 20.24 -12.81
N ALA A 58 -7.97 20.62 -14.05
CA ALA A 58 -8.70 20.16 -15.24
C ALA A 58 -8.59 18.64 -15.41
N SER A 59 -7.38 18.09 -15.20
CA SER A 59 -7.15 16.64 -15.25
C SER A 59 -7.95 15.92 -14.18
N PHE A 60 -7.99 16.43 -12.94
CA PHE A 60 -8.82 15.86 -11.88
C PHE A 60 -10.31 15.85 -12.24
N GLN A 61 -10.83 16.92 -12.86
CA GLN A 61 -12.23 16.95 -13.30
C GLN A 61 -12.56 15.90 -14.37
N MET A 62 -11.60 15.54 -15.22
CA MET A 62 -11.80 14.55 -16.29
C MET A 62 -11.68 13.10 -15.81
N ILE A 63 -10.71 12.80 -14.94
CA ILE A 63 -10.35 11.41 -14.58
C ILE A 63 -10.41 11.11 -13.08
N GLY A 64 -10.62 12.12 -12.24
CA GLY A 64 -10.73 11.97 -10.80
C GLY A 64 -12.02 11.29 -10.37
N TRP A 65 -11.97 10.59 -9.24
CA TRP A 65 -13.11 9.94 -8.63
C TRP A 65 -13.62 10.74 -7.44
N THR A 66 -14.91 10.67 -7.15
CA THR A 66 -15.44 11.12 -5.85
C THR A 66 -14.87 10.22 -4.74
N SER A 67 -14.79 10.72 -3.50
CA SER A 67 -14.33 9.91 -2.37
C SER A 67 -15.22 8.68 -2.16
N GLU A 68 -16.54 8.80 -2.39
CA GLU A 68 -17.49 7.68 -2.34
C GLU A 68 -17.22 6.63 -3.43
N LYS A 69 -16.88 7.04 -4.66
CA LYS A 69 -16.52 6.08 -5.70
C LYS A 69 -15.19 5.38 -5.39
N GLY A 70 -14.21 6.13 -4.87
CA GLY A 70 -12.92 5.58 -4.44
C GLY A 70 -13.03 4.59 -3.27
N SER A 71 -13.91 4.87 -2.30
CA SER A 71 -14.09 4.02 -1.12
C SER A 71 -14.57 2.61 -1.47
N ARG A 72 -15.25 2.43 -2.61
CA ARG A 72 -15.65 1.10 -3.11
C ARG A 72 -14.45 0.16 -3.28
N THR A 73 -13.25 0.70 -3.59
CA THR A 73 -12.04 -0.13 -3.65
C THR A 73 -11.65 -0.68 -2.27
N LEU A 74 -11.84 0.12 -1.21
CA LEU A 74 -11.58 -0.32 0.17
C LEU A 74 -12.60 -1.38 0.61
N VAL A 75 -13.89 -1.14 0.33
CA VAL A 75 -14.96 -2.08 0.65
C VAL A 75 -14.75 -3.41 -0.07
N ASP A 76 -14.46 -3.36 -1.38
CA ASP A 76 -14.19 -4.57 -2.17
C ASP A 76 -12.98 -5.34 -1.64
N ALA A 77 -11.90 -4.64 -1.23
CA ALA A 77 -10.71 -5.28 -0.68
C ALA A 77 -10.97 -5.97 0.68
N VAL A 78 -11.88 -5.44 1.49
CA VAL A 78 -12.30 -6.05 2.78
C VAL A 78 -13.19 -7.27 2.54
N CYS A 79 -14.04 -7.22 1.53
CA CYS A 79 -14.91 -8.34 1.16
C CYS A 79 -14.22 -9.41 0.29
N ALA A 80 -12.96 -9.18 -0.11
CA ALA A 80 -12.23 -10.06 -0.99
C ALA A 80 -11.84 -11.38 -0.32
N GLY A 81 -11.79 -12.46 -1.10
CA GLY A 81 -11.43 -13.77 -0.62
C GLY A 81 -9.91 -14.00 -0.54
N PRO A 82 -9.51 -15.18 -0.03
CA PRO A 82 -8.12 -15.59 0.12
C PRO A 82 -7.26 -15.49 -1.14
N GLU A 83 -7.88 -15.60 -2.31
CA GLU A 83 -7.24 -15.45 -3.63
C GLU A 83 -6.59 -14.09 -3.85
N THR A 84 -6.98 -13.08 -3.07
CA THR A 84 -6.41 -11.75 -3.15
C THR A 84 -5.23 -11.53 -2.22
N HIS A 85 -4.95 -12.42 -1.27
CA HIS A 85 -3.87 -12.23 -0.29
C HIS A 85 -2.53 -11.91 -0.98
N GLY A 86 -1.91 -10.80 -0.59
CA GLY A 86 -0.67 -10.30 -1.19
C GLY A 86 -0.87 -9.45 -2.44
N ALA A 87 -2.11 -9.21 -2.88
CA ALA A 87 -2.39 -8.39 -4.05
C ALA A 87 -2.27 -6.89 -3.75
N TYR A 88 -1.78 -6.17 -4.76
CA TYR A 88 -1.96 -4.73 -4.87
C TYR A 88 -3.22 -4.45 -5.71
N LEU A 89 -4.22 -3.84 -5.08
CA LEU A 89 -5.51 -3.54 -5.68
C LEU A 89 -5.58 -2.07 -6.08
N LEU A 90 -5.51 -1.79 -7.38
CA LEU A 90 -5.71 -0.46 -7.94
C LEU A 90 -7.13 -0.39 -8.51
N GLN A 91 -7.96 0.52 -8.01
CA GLN A 91 -9.30 0.75 -8.58
C GLN A 91 -10.13 -0.54 -8.71
N ARG A 92 -10.08 -1.39 -7.67
CA ARG A 92 -10.76 -2.69 -7.53
C ARG A 92 -10.13 -3.85 -8.33
N GLN A 93 -8.98 -3.65 -8.96
CA GLN A 93 -8.33 -4.67 -9.78
C GLN A 93 -6.94 -5.05 -9.24
N PRO A 94 -6.61 -6.36 -9.15
CA PRO A 94 -5.25 -6.82 -8.94
C PRO A 94 -4.32 -6.24 -10.01
N THR A 95 -3.27 -5.57 -9.57
CA THR A 95 -2.33 -4.87 -10.44
C THR A 95 -0.90 -5.30 -10.10
N PRO A 96 -0.05 -5.57 -11.09
CA PRO A 96 1.35 -5.91 -10.85
C PRO A 96 2.06 -4.78 -10.08
N GLN A 97 2.98 -5.17 -9.21
CA GLN A 97 3.92 -4.20 -8.63
C GLN A 97 4.85 -3.63 -9.70
N GLY A 98 5.39 -2.44 -9.46
CA GLY A 98 6.31 -1.81 -10.40
C GLY A 98 7.58 -2.63 -10.63
N SER A 99 8.10 -2.64 -11.86
CA SER A 99 9.28 -3.44 -12.25
C SER A 99 10.51 -3.22 -11.36
N ASN A 100 10.74 -1.98 -10.91
CA ASN A 100 11.83 -1.67 -9.98
C ASN A 100 11.71 -2.40 -8.64
N MET A 101 10.50 -2.61 -8.13
CA MET A 101 10.28 -3.37 -6.90
C MET A 101 10.56 -4.86 -7.09
N CYS A 102 10.19 -5.40 -8.25
CA CYS A 102 10.40 -6.81 -8.60
C CYS A 102 11.84 -7.13 -9.01
N SER A 103 12.74 -6.14 -9.04
CA SER A 103 14.16 -6.33 -9.33
C SER A 103 14.92 -6.84 -8.09
N GLU A 104 16.08 -7.47 -8.28
CA GLU A 104 16.98 -7.86 -7.18
C GLU A 104 17.38 -6.66 -6.30
N ARG A 105 17.54 -5.49 -6.91
CA ARG A 105 17.78 -4.25 -6.17
C ARG A 105 16.57 -3.87 -5.31
N GLY A 106 15.37 -3.96 -5.87
CA GLY A 106 14.12 -3.69 -5.17
C GLY A 106 13.92 -4.61 -3.97
N ASP A 107 14.20 -5.90 -4.15
CA ASP A 107 14.12 -6.92 -3.11
C ASP A 107 15.10 -6.66 -1.96
N ARG A 108 16.37 -6.34 -2.28
CA ARG A 108 17.37 -5.95 -1.26
C ARG A 108 16.97 -4.72 -0.47
N ILE A 109 16.41 -3.71 -1.16
CA ILE A 109 15.91 -2.49 -0.49
C ILE A 109 14.72 -2.82 0.42
N GLY A 110 13.79 -3.66 -0.02
CA GLY A 110 12.64 -4.10 0.77
C GLY A 110 13.04 -4.76 2.07
N LYS A 111 13.95 -5.73 2.01
CA LYS A 111 14.51 -6.43 3.18
C LYS A 111 15.20 -5.49 4.16
N SER A 112 16.10 -4.64 3.67
CA SER A 112 16.80 -3.64 4.53
C SER A 112 15.80 -2.70 5.21
N LEU A 113 14.80 -2.21 4.46
CA LEU A 113 13.78 -1.33 4.99
C LEU A 113 12.93 -2.02 6.06
N TRP A 114 12.58 -3.29 5.86
CA TRP A 114 11.83 -4.07 6.84
C TRP A 114 12.63 -4.27 8.12
N GLU A 115 13.88 -4.74 8.03
CA GLU A 115 14.75 -4.93 9.20
C GLU A 115 14.93 -3.64 10.00
N GLU A 116 15.20 -2.51 9.34
CA GLU A 116 15.33 -1.22 9.99
C GLU A 116 14.03 -0.75 10.66
N THR A 117 12.88 -1.01 10.01
CA THR A 117 11.56 -0.64 10.54
C THR A 117 11.20 -1.48 11.75
N MET A 118 11.42 -2.80 11.68
CA MET A 118 11.15 -3.72 12.80
C MET A 118 12.06 -3.43 13.99
N ARG A 119 13.36 -3.15 13.76
CA ARG A 119 14.28 -2.75 14.84
C ARG A 119 13.82 -1.49 15.57
N LYS A 120 13.30 -0.51 14.84
CA LYS A 120 12.74 0.72 15.43
C LYS A 120 11.42 0.44 16.15
N LEU A 121 10.56 -0.40 15.56
CA LEU A 121 9.29 -0.77 16.16
C LEU A 121 9.51 -1.52 17.47
N GLU A 122 10.44 -2.46 17.53
CA GLU A 122 10.79 -3.22 18.74
C GLU A 122 11.24 -2.32 19.90
N GLN A 123 11.94 -1.22 19.61
CA GLN A 123 12.33 -0.24 20.63
C GLN A 123 11.14 0.55 21.20
N ILE A 124 10.06 0.68 20.43
CA ILE A 124 8.86 1.45 20.79
C ILE A 124 7.81 0.54 21.43
N ASP A 125 7.59 -0.62 20.81
CA ASP A 125 6.61 -1.64 21.20
C ASP A 125 7.13 -3.05 20.82
N PRO A 126 7.78 -3.75 21.76
CA PRO A 126 8.29 -5.11 21.56
C PRO A 126 7.21 -6.15 21.30
N GLU A 127 5.95 -5.90 21.69
CA GLU A 127 4.87 -6.87 21.51
C GLU A 127 4.45 -6.96 20.05
N THR A 128 4.24 -5.80 19.41
CA THR A 128 3.89 -5.74 17.98
C THR A 128 5.01 -6.31 17.09
N ALA A 129 6.27 -6.05 17.42
CA ALA A 129 7.40 -6.58 16.64
C ALA A 129 7.43 -8.12 16.60
N LYS A 130 7.02 -8.79 17.69
CA LYS A 130 6.97 -10.26 17.79
C LYS A 130 5.87 -10.91 16.95
N VAL A 131 4.84 -10.15 16.55
CA VAL A 131 3.72 -10.67 15.75
C VAL A 131 4.15 -10.98 14.31
N VAL A 132 5.17 -10.28 13.82
CA VAL A 132 5.58 -10.28 12.40
C VAL A 132 7.05 -10.70 12.20
N SER A 133 7.77 -11.06 13.27
CA SER A 133 9.13 -11.60 13.25
C SER A 133 9.13 -13.12 13.16
#